data_AF-A0A2E5B3K0-F1
#
_entry.id   AF-A0A2E5B3K0-F1
#
_cell.length_a   1.000
_cell.length_b   1.000
_cell.length_c   1.000
_cell.angle_alpha   90.00
_cell.angle_beta   90.00
_cell.angle_gamma   90.00
#
_symmetry.space_group_name_H-M   'P 1'
#
loop_
_entity.id
_entity.type
_entity.pdbx_description
1 polymer ?
#
loop_
_entity_poly.entity_id
_entity_poly.type
_entity_poly.pdbx_seq_one_letter_code
_entity_poly.pdbx_strand_id
1 'polypeptide(L)'
;MKPACTVIIHTPQELNHSSYIQTGLFELEKIGLIRVKVQLYLKKNKGALSVDKQGNITTTSRPHPKTSFYTLIDRPSNKKILFATDLYDFAEHFSKAALMNCDYYFKRNFENELVVTAQKDSKAKIQKLGITFGNHSQFKHGSPKFLLGLFVTNLRLNSKWDRYFIKRLMKTYKAQQKHWQFINTSRNIGRFESYESPIEESIMFQTRCFLHENDEDVKQIHQQRYHLIKLLRHHFPNKFMGGFVPSKVANEKYSDALTNVPSAPEKYLDAMKKAKIVIYTRGLANSPAWKMAEYLSQAKVIIAEPLTTELPAPLVEGKELLYFNTDDELIKKIEMVLKDQQLAAHLSKNARTYFETHVHPVQNVKRILELMLKKPLV
;
A
#
# COMPACT_ATOMS: atom_id res chain seq x y z
N MET A 1 21.12 14.70 21.70
CA MET A 1 21.13 13.35 22.34
C MET A 1 21.25 12.28 21.26
N LYS A 2 21.94 11.15 21.52
CA LYS A 2 21.95 10.02 20.57
C LYS A 2 20.58 9.30 20.66
N PRO A 3 19.84 9.03 19.56
CA PRO A 3 18.45 8.53 19.61
C PRO A 3 18.33 7.13 20.23
N ALA A 4 17.54 6.86 21.27
CA ALA A 4 17.61 5.61 22.05
C ALA A 4 17.52 4.30 21.23
N CYS A 5 16.91 4.33 20.04
CA CYS A 5 16.74 3.17 19.18
C CYS A 5 17.57 3.24 17.88
N THR A 6 17.91 2.09 17.32
CA THR A 6 18.48 1.97 15.98
C THR A 6 17.71 0.94 15.17
N VAL A 7 17.27 1.30 13.96
CA VAL A 7 16.62 0.39 13.02
C VAL A 7 17.57 0.08 11.88
N ILE A 8 17.81 -1.20 11.65
CA ILE A 8 18.55 -1.71 10.50
C ILE A 8 17.54 -2.13 9.45
N ILE A 9 17.60 -1.49 8.28
CA ILE A 9 16.88 -1.89 7.08
C ILE A 9 17.73 -2.93 6.35
N HIS A 10 17.22 -4.16 6.25
CA HIS A 10 17.82 -5.18 5.40
C HIS A 10 17.32 -4.96 3.98
N THR A 11 18.22 -4.75 3.02
CA THR A 11 17.85 -4.42 1.62
C THR A 11 16.79 -5.38 1.08
N PRO A 12 15.59 -4.89 0.69
CA PRO A 12 14.47 -5.75 0.33
C PRO A 12 14.59 -6.31 -1.08
N GLN A 13 13.71 -7.25 -1.41
CA GLN A 13 13.62 -7.87 -2.73
C GLN A 13 12.70 -7.10 -3.69
N GLU A 14 12.00 -6.09 -3.17
CA GLU A 14 11.05 -5.22 -3.87
C GLU A 14 11.07 -3.83 -3.18
N LEU A 15 11.17 -2.74 -3.94
CA LEU A 15 11.33 -1.38 -3.39
C LEU A 15 10.07 -0.52 -3.46
N ASN A 16 9.10 -0.85 -4.32
CA ASN A 16 7.94 0.01 -4.54
C ASN A 16 7.01 0.00 -3.33
N HIS A 17 6.71 -1.19 -2.80
CA HIS A 17 5.82 -1.34 -1.66
C HIS A 17 6.52 -1.03 -0.35
N SER A 18 7.80 -1.41 -0.24
CA SER A 18 8.59 -1.18 0.96
C SER A 18 9.00 0.28 1.17
N SER A 19 8.83 1.11 0.13
CA SER A 19 9.06 2.56 0.17
C SER A 19 8.31 3.23 1.32
N TYR A 20 7.06 2.83 1.60
CA TYR A 20 6.25 3.37 2.69
C TYR A 20 6.95 3.27 4.06
N ILE A 21 7.42 2.08 4.42
CA ILE A 21 8.09 1.84 5.70
C ILE A 21 9.43 2.55 5.74
N GLN A 22 10.16 2.57 4.63
CA GLN A 22 11.43 3.27 4.51
C GLN A 22 11.27 4.78 4.70
N THR A 23 10.25 5.40 4.09
CA THR A 23 9.92 6.81 4.30
C THR A 23 9.70 7.10 5.77
N GLY A 24 8.83 6.34 6.45
CA GLY A 24 8.59 6.56 7.88
C GLY A 24 9.86 6.44 8.72
N LEU A 25 10.74 5.48 8.42
CA LEU A 25 12.03 5.33 9.11
C LEU A 25 12.98 6.52 8.87
N PHE A 26 13.14 6.97 7.63
CA PHE A 26 14.04 8.11 7.31
C PHE A 26 13.51 9.42 7.88
N GLU A 27 12.21 9.65 7.85
CA GLU A 27 11.59 10.83 8.47
C GLU A 27 11.72 10.79 10.00
N LEU A 28 11.55 9.64 10.64
CA LEU A 28 11.79 9.47 12.09
C LEU A 28 13.25 9.70 12.49
N GLU A 29 14.20 9.31 11.63
CA GLU A 29 15.61 9.63 11.83
C GLU A 29 15.87 11.12 11.68
N LYS A 30 15.26 11.78 10.69
CA LYS A 30 15.41 13.21 10.46
C LYS A 30 14.98 14.04 11.68
N ILE A 31 13.89 13.66 12.35
CA ILE A 31 13.43 14.33 13.58
C ILE A 31 14.16 13.86 14.86
N GLY A 32 15.16 12.97 14.72
CA GLY A 32 16.04 12.58 15.82
C GLY A 32 15.50 11.50 16.78
N LEU A 33 14.38 10.86 16.46
CA LEU A 33 13.78 9.82 17.33
C LEU A 33 14.47 8.46 17.21
N ILE A 34 15.01 8.14 16.04
CA ILE A 34 15.74 6.89 15.80
C ILE A 34 17.02 7.13 15.00
N ARG A 35 17.90 6.13 14.97
CA ARG A 35 18.96 6.04 13.97
C ARG A 35 18.62 4.95 12.96
N VAL A 36 18.82 5.20 11.67
CA VAL A 36 18.59 4.23 10.61
C VAL A 36 19.92 3.79 9.99
N LYS A 37 20.06 2.49 9.78
CA LYS A 37 21.19 1.92 9.03
C LYS A 37 20.66 1.05 7.90
N VAL A 38 21.17 1.25 6.70
CA VAL A 38 20.91 0.33 5.59
C VAL A 38 22.01 -0.73 5.55
N GLN A 39 21.62 -2.00 5.60
CA GLN A 39 22.52 -3.14 5.56
C GLN A 39 22.22 -4.02 4.34
N LEU A 40 23.28 -4.36 3.61
CA LEU A 40 23.18 -5.29 2.49
C LEU A 40 22.72 -6.65 3.02
N TYR A 41 21.65 -7.15 2.44
CA TYR A 41 21.02 -8.40 2.86
C TYR A 41 20.69 -9.23 1.63
N LEU A 42 21.45 -10.32 1.47
CA LEU A 42 21.43 -11.14 0.24
C LEU A 42 20.75 -12.50 0.45
N LYS A 43 20.06 -12.71 1.58
CA LYS A 43 19.35 -13.98 1.81
C LYS A 43 18.17 -14.07 0.85
N LYS A 44 17.96 -15.28 0.30
CA LYS A 44 16.87 -15.55 -0.65
C LYS A 44 15.49 -15.49 0.02
N ASN A 45 15.40 -15.74 1.34
CA ASN A 45 14.14 -15.77 2.09
C ASN A 45 13.02 -16.55 1.35
N LYS A 46 13.35 -17.75 0.88
CA LYS A 46 12.39 -18.61 0.19
C LYS A 46 11.34 -19.14 1.16
N GLY A 47 10.18 -19.47 0.63
CA GLY A 47 9.09 -20.03 1.39
C GLY A 47 7.89 -19.09 1.36
N ALA A 48 6.84 -19.52 0.68
CA ALA A 48 5.53 -18.90 0.72
C ALA A 48 4.55 -19.90 1.31
N LEU A 49 3.83 -19.47 2.33
CA LEU A 49 2.75 -20.20 2.98
C LEU A 49 1.43 -19.63 2.44
N SER A 50 0.46 -20.49 2.11
CA SER A 50 -0.90 -20.11 1.77
C SER A 50 -1.89 -20.79 2.72
N VAL A 51 -2.88 -20.04 3.19
CA VAL A 51 -3.99 -20.54 4.02
C VAL A 51 -5.26 -20.52 3.19
N ASP A 52 -5.87 -21.69 2.94
CA ASP A 52 -7.16 -21.72 2.26
C ASP A 52 -8.33 -21.40 3.21
N LYS A 53 -9.54 -21.29 2.65
CA LYS A 53 -10.76 -20.99 3.41
C LYS A 53 -11.16 -22.11 4.37
N GLN A 54 -10.66 -23.32 4.17
CA GLN A 54 -10.89 -24.48 5.05
C GLN A 54 -9.86 -24.53 6.19
N GLY A 55 -8.90 -23.59 6.22
CA GLY A 55 -7.84 -23.54 7.21
C GLY A 55 -6.67 -24.49 6.93
N ASN A 56 -6.57 -25.05 5.72
CA ASN A 56 -5.42 -25.87 5.34
C ASN A 56 -4.24 -24.97 4.96
N ILE A 57 -3.06 -25.39 5.40
CA ILE A 57 -1.82 -24.70 5.14
C ILE A 57 -1.06 -25.41 4.02
N THR A 58 -0.76 -24.70 2.95
CA THR A 58 0.15 -25.17 1.89
C THR A 58 1.43 -24.36 1.90
N THR A 59 2.57 -25.02 1.75
CA THR A 59 3.88 -24.37 1.68
C THR A 59 4.54 -24.63 0.33
N THR A 60 5.07 -23.58 -0.29
CA THR A 60 5.88 -23.68 -1.51
C THR A 60 7.27 -23.09 -1.30
N SER A 61 8.22 -23.46 -2.14
CA SER A 61 9.57 -22.88 -2.14
C SER A 61 9.67 -21.51 -2.83
N ARG A 62 8.54 -20.94 -3.26
CA ARG A 62 8.48 -19.65 -3.95
C ARG A 62 8.97 -18.53 -3.02
N PRO A 63 9.67 -17.51 -3.55
CA PRO A 63 10.03 -16.34 -2.76
C PRO A 63 8.80 -15.48 -2.48
N HIS A 64 8.90 -14.62 -1.47
CA HIS A 64 7.85 -13.66 -1.08
C HIS A 64 8.39 -12.22 -1.14
N PRO A 65 8.76 -11.71 -2.33
CA PRO A 65 9.56 -10.48 -2.49
C PRO A 65 9.01 -9.18 -1.90
N LYS A 66 7.69 -9.02 -1.76
CA LYS A 66 7.10 -7.84 -1.10
C LYS A 66 7.17 -7.90 0.45
N THR A 67 7.77 -8.93 1.04
CA THR A 67 8.10 -8.92 2.47
C THR A 67 9.48 -8.30 2.71
N SER A 68 9.52 -7.25 3.51
CA SER A 68 10.76 -6.56 3.91
C SER A 68 11.13 -6.91 5.35
N PHE A 69 12.44 -6.95 5.64
CA PHE A 69 12.99 -7.43 6.91
C PHE A 69 13.76 -6.31 7.60
N TYR A 70 13.68 -6.26 8.92
CA TYR A 70 14.27 -5.19 9.72
C TYR A 70 14.80 -5.74 11.06
N THR A 71 15.73 -5.01 11.65
CA THR A 71 16.17 -5.24 13.04
C THR A 71 16.04 -3.95 13.83
N LEU A 72 15.24 -3.96 14.88
CA LEU A 72 15.17 -2.88 15.87
C LEU A 72 16.10 -3.20 17.03
N ILE A 73 16.92 -2.24 17.42
CA ILE A 73 17.87 -2.33 18.53
C ILE A 73 17.53 -1.25 19.54
N ASP A 74 17.11 -1.65 20.73
CA ASP A 74 16.94 -0.76 21.89
C ASP A 74 18.30 -0.61 22.57
N ARG A 75 18.96 0.54 22.44
CA ARG A 75 20.35 0.67 22.89
C ARG A 75 20.55 0.59 24.40
N PRO A 76 19.67 1.15 25.26
CA PRO A 76 19.81 1.02 26.71
C PRO A 76 19.79 -0.44 27.20
N SER A 77 18.91 -1.28 26.64
CA SER A 77 18.80 -2.70 27.02
C SER A 77 19.63 -3.64 26.16
N ASN A 78 20.23 -3.13 25.07
CA ASN A 78 20.84 -3.91 23.98
C ASN A 78 19.91 -5.00 23.38
N LYS A 79 18.60 -4.89 23.60
CA LYS A 79 17.61 -5.84 23.09
C LYS A 79 17.49 -5.68 21.57
N LYS A 80 17.58 -6.80 20.86
CA LYS A 80 17.38 -6.88 19.41
C LYS A 80 16.02 -7.53 19.14
N ILE A 81 15.25 -6.89 18.26
CA ILE A 81 13.94 -7.38 17.81
C ILE A 81 13.98 -7.47 16.29
N LEU A 82 13.77 -8.66 15.76
CA LEU A 82 13.63 -8.93 14.33
C LEU A 82 12.18 -8.78 13.94
N PHE A 83 11.90 -8.00 12.91
CA PHE A 83 10.54 -7.86 12.41
C PHE A 83 10.49 -7.80 10.89
N ALA A 84 9.33 -8.18 10.35
CA ALA A 84 9.06 -8.10 8.93
C ALA A 84 7.76 -7.34 8.66
N THR A 85 7.71 -6.68 7.51
CA THR A 85 6.47 -6.08 6.98
C THR A 85 6.10 -6.79 5.69
N ASP A 86 4.96 -7.46 5.71
CA ASP A 86 4.34 -8.12 4.56
C ASP A 86 3.39 -7.16 3.85
N LEU A 87 3.80 -6.77 2.64
CA LEU A 87 3.12 -5.79 1.82
C LEU A 87 2.40 -6.42 0.63
N TYR A 88 2.19 -7.74 0.64
CA TYR A 88 1.39 -8.39 -0.41
C TYR A 88 -0.06 -7.94 -0.42
N ASP A 89 -0.69 -8.16 -1.57
CA ASP A 89 -2.11 -7.89 -1.79
C ASP A 89 -2.97 -9.04 -1.24
N PHE A 90 -2.49 -10.28 -1.29
CA PHE A 90 -3.22 -11.47 -0.85
C PHE A 90 -3.23 -11.62 0.68
N ALA A 91 -4.40 -11.84 1.26
CA ALA A 91 -4.58 -12.06 2.70
C ALA A 91 -4.15 -13.48 3.11
N GLU A 92 -4.31 -14.44 2.23
CA GLU A 92 -4.00 -15.85 2.42
C GLU A 92 -2.51 -16.17 2.32
N HIS A 93 -1.70 -15.31 1.70
CA HIS A 93 -0.28 -15.56 1.47
C HIS A 93 0.61 -14.97 2.57
N PHE A 94 1.58 -15.74 3.03
CA PHE A 94 2.53 -15.34 4.07
C PHE A 94 3.97 -15.71 3.71
N SER A 95 4.94 -14.93 4.21
CA SER A 95 6.36 -15.28 4.11
C SER A 95 6.74 -16.26 5.22
N LYS A 96 6.97 -17.53 4.85
CA LYS A 96 7.47 -18.55 5.80
C LYS A 96 8.80 -18.12 6.44
N ALA A 97 9.68 -17.48 5.67
CA ALA A 97 10.94 -16.98 6.19
C ALA A 97 10.75 -15.95 7.32
N ALA A 98 9.80 -15.03 7.19
CA ALA A 98 9.51 -14.07 8.25
C ALA A 98 8.78 -14.72 9.43
N LEU A 99 7.78 -15.56 9.18
CA LEU A 99 7.03 -16.26 10.24
C LEU A 99 7.93 -17.11 11.15
N MET A 100 9.04 -17.66 10.63
CA MET A 100 9.93 -18.55 11.38
C MET A 100 11.15 -17.87 11.99
N ASN A 101 11.51 -16.65 11.56
CA ASN A 101 12.77 -16.01 11.94
C ASN A 101 12.62 -14.61 12.52
N CYS A 102 11.42 -14.05 12.55
CA CYS A 102 11.14 -12.74 13.15
C CYS A 102 10.38 -12.90 14.46
N ASP A 103 10.52 -11.92 15.34
CA ASP A 103 9.71 -11.77 16.55
C ASP A 103 8.32 -11.19 16.22
N TYR A 104 8.25 -10.31 15.20
CA TYR A 104 7.01 -9.68 14.74
C TYR A 104 6.83 -9.76 13.22
N TYR A 105 5.60 -9.97 12.79
CA TYR A 105 5.19 -10.00 11.38
C TYR A 105 4.01 -9.03 11.18
N PHE A 106 4.23 -7.92 10.48
CA PHE A 106 3.17 -6.95 10.22
C PHE A 106 2.57 -7.17 8.84
N LYS A 107 1.30 -7.57 8.78
CA LYS A 107 0.59 -7.89 7.53
C LYS A 107 -0.30 -6.73 7.08
N ARG A 108 -0.16 -6.34 5.81
CA ARG A 108 -0.97 -5.28 5.17
C ARG A 108 -2.42 -5.67 4.94
N ASN A 109 -2.65 -6.81 4.30
CA ASN A 109 -3.98 -7.37 4.11
C ASN A 109 -4.25 -8.40 5.21
N PHE A 110 -4.69 -7.93 6.38
CA PHE A 110 -4.86 -8.74 7.57
C PHE A 110 -6.31 -9.18 7.68
N GLU A 111 -6.57 -10.48 7.66
CA GLU A 111 -7.89 -11.05 7.94
C GLU A 111 -7.72 -12.05 9.08
N ASN A 112 -8.41 -11.83 10.21
CA ASN A 112 -8.17 -12.58 11.45
C ASN A 112 -8.36 -14.09 11.27
N GLU A 113 -9.34 -14.52 10.48
CA GLU A 113 -9.60 -15.95 10.23
C GLU A 113 -8.38 -16.67 9.63
N LEU A 114 -7.71 -16.05 8.66
CA LEU A 114 -6.52 -16.58 8.01
C LEU A 114 -5.29 -16.46 8.93
N VAL A 115 -5.20 -15.35 9.66
CA VAL A 115 -4.07 -15.07 10.56
C VAL A 115 -4.06 -16.03 11.75
N VAL A 116 -5.21 -16.35 12.35
CA VAL A 116 -5.30 -17.31 13.46
C VAL A 116 -4.74 -18.67 13.04
N THR A 117 -5.03 -19.10 11.82
CA THR A 117 -4.49 -20.34 11.26
C THR A 117 -2.98 -20.26 11.03
N ALA A 118 -2.50 -19.20 10.37
CA ALA A 118 -1.07 -19.00 10.14
C ALA A 118 -0.25 -18.81 11.44
N GLN A 119 -0.88 -18.27 12.49
CA GLN A 119 -0.23 -17.99 13.78
C GLN A 119 0.15 -19.26 14.54
N LYS A 120 -0.60 -20.38 14.35
CA LYS A 120 -0.33 -21.67 15.01
C LYS A 120 1.08 -22.20 14.72
N ASP A 121 1.54 -22.02 13.48
CA ASP A 121 2.84 -22.48 13.01
C ASP A 121 3.91 -21.37 12.98
N SER A 122 3.59 -20.18 13.52
CA SER A 122 4.47 -19.02 13.47
C SER A 122 5.20 -18.78 14.78
N LYS A 123 6.51 -18.50 14.70
CA LYS A 123 7.30 -17.95 15.81
C LYS A 123 7.10 -16.44 15.97
N ALA A 124 6.70 -15.75 14.90
CA ALA A 124 6.45 -14.32 14.91
C ALA A 124 5.05 -14.02 15.45
N LYS A 125 4.92 -12.93 16.20
CA LYS A 125 3.60 -12.37 16.52
C LYS A 125 3.07 -11.64 15.28
N ILE A 126 1.99 -12.15 14.69
CA ILE A 126 1.36 -11.52 13.51
C ILE A 126 0.53 -10.32 13.98
N GLN A 127 0.66 -9.20 13.29
CA GLN A 127 0.08 -7.90 13.65
C GLN A 127 -0.44 -7.16 12.43
N LYS A 128 -1.41 -6.27 12.65
CA LYS A 128 -1.98 -5.40 11.62
C LYS A 128 -0.98 -4.30 11.23
N LEU A 129 -0.62 -4.23 9.95
CA LEU A 129 0.25 -3.16 9.43
C LEU A 129 -0.50 -1.85 9.22
N GLY A 130 -1.76 -1.92 8.79
CA GLY A 130 -2.57 -0.78 8.39
C GLY A 130 -2.42 -0.41 6.91
N ILE A 131 -2.95 0.75 6.54
CA ILE A 131 -2.94 1.25 5.16
C ILE A 131 -1.52 1.72 4.80
N THR A 132 -1.05 1.31 3.62
CA THR A 132 0.25 1.72 3.07
C THR A 132 0.09 2.23 1.65
N PHE A 133 1.06 3.03 1.19
CA PHE A 133 1.07 3.58 -0.17
C PHE A 133 2.49 3.94 -0.62
N GLY A 134 2.72 4.00 -1.92
CA GLY A 134 4.03 4.35 -2.47
C GLY A 134 4.34 5.84 -2.38
N ASN A 135 5.41 6.19 -1.64
CA ASN A 135 5.94 7.54 -1.47
C ASN A 135 7.45 7.47 -1.15
N HIS A 136 8.14 8.61 -1.10
CA HIS A 136 9.51 8.68 -0.62
C HIS A 136 9.77 9.86 0.30
N SER A 137 10.79 9.72 1.15
CA SER A 137 11.40 10.80 1.91
C SER A 137 12.54 11.45 1.12
N GLN A 138 12.67 12.78 1.20
CA GLN A 138 13.84 13.51 0.69
C GLN A 138 15.11 13.22 1.50
N PHE A 139 14.97 12.70 2.73
CA PHE A 139 16.09 12.36 3.63
C PHE A 139 16.59 10.92 3.45
N LYS A 140 16.09 10.22 2.42
CA LYS A 140 16.51 8.86 2.10
C LYS A 140 18.03 8.79 1.89
N HIS A 141 18.66 7.77 2.48
CA HIS A 141 20.06 7.43 2.23
C HIS A 141 20.27 5.92 2.02
N GLY A 142 21.51 5.51 1.76
CA GLY A 142 21.85 4.10 1.52
C GLY A 142 21.49 3.57 0.13
N SER A 143 21.23 4.48 -0.82
CA SER A 143 20.88 4.18 -2.22
C SER A 143 21.78 3.12 -2.91
N PRO A 144 23.12 3.17 -2.82
CA PRO A 144 23.97 2.14 -3.41
C PRO A 144 23.72 0.74 -2.86
N LYS A 145 23.44 0.63 -1.55
CA LYS A 145 23.13 -0.65 -0.91
C LYS A 145 21.78 -1.19 -1.35
N PHE A 146 20.76 -0.33 -1.46
CA PHE A 146 19.46 -0.73 -2.01
C PHE A 146 19.58 -1.26 -3.43
N LEU A 147 20.29 -0.53 -4.31
CA LEU A 147 20.49 -0.93 -5.69
C LEU A 147 21.21 -2.28 -5.78
N LEU A 148 22.34 -2.41 -5.08
CA LEU A 148 23.14 -3.65 -5.08
C LEU A 148 22.37 -4.83 -4.48
N GLY A 149 21.74 -4.63 -3.32
CA GLY A 149 20.99 -5.67 -2.61
C GLY A 149 19.81 -6.18 -3.41
N LEU A 150 19.05 -5.27 -4.03
CA LEU A 150 17.92 -5.60 -4.87
C LEU A 150 18.36 -6.37 -6.12
N PHE A 151 19.39 -5.88 -6.82
CA PHE A 151 19.92 -6.54 -8.02
C PHE A 151 20.46 -7.93 -7.71
N VAL A 152 21.38 -8.05 -6.75
CA VAL A 152 22.05 -9.33 -6.43
C VAL A 152 21.05 -10.34 -5.90
N THR A 153 20.13 -9.95 -5.02
CA THR A 153 19.16 -10.90 -4.45
C THR A 153 18.20 -11.44 -5.51
N ASN A 154 17.67 -10.54 -6.36
CA ASN A 154 16.77 -10.96 -7.44
C ASN A 154 17.49 -11.77 -8.51
N LEU A 155 18.75 -11.45 -8.81
CA LEU A 155 19.57 -12.28 -9.67
C LEU A 155 19.71 -13.69 -9.07
N ARG A 156 20.12 -13.82 -7.80
CA ARG A 156 20.24 -15.12 -7.12
C ARG A 156 18.94 -15.91 -7.01
N LEU A 157 17.79 -15.24 -6.99
CA LEU A 157 16.47 -15.87 -6.97
C LEU A 157 16.07 -16.40 -8.35
N ASN A 158 16.35 -15.63 -9.39
CA ASN A 158 15.93 -15.93 -10.75
C ASN A 158 16.95 -16.78 -11.52
N SER A 159 18.23 -16.77 -11.12
CA SER A 159 19.30 -17.52 -11.77
C SER A 159 19.08 -19.02 -11.64
N LYS A 160 18.91 -19.65 -12.79
CA LYS A 160 19.09 -21.08 -13.01
C LYS A 160 20.14 -21.19 -14.11
N TRP A 161 21.12 -22.06 -13.92
CA TRP A 161 22.12 -22.37 -14.94
C TRP A 161 21.45 -23.26 -15.98
N ASP A 162 20.77 -22.63 -16.92
CA ASP A 162 20.05 -23.25 -18.03
C ASP A 162 20.26 -22.43 -19.32
N ARG A 163 19.80 -22.93 -20.46
CA ARG A 163 19.86 -22.21 -21.75
C ARG A 163 19.16 -20.84 -21.74
N TYR A 164 18.37 -20.54 -20.72
CA TYR A 164 17.67 -19.27 -20.54
C TYR A 164 18.38 -18.32 -19.56
N PHE A 165 19.58 -18.64 -19.09
CA PHE A 165 20.32 -17.85 -18.11
C PHE A 165 20.47 -16.37 -18.52
N ILE A 166 20.93 -16.10 -19.75
CA ILE A 166 21.09 -14.73 -20.28
C ILE A 166 19.73 -14.00 -20.33
N LYS A 167 18.66 -14.69 -20.79
CA LYS A 167 17.30 -14.13 -20.83
C LYS A 167 16.80 -13.76 -19.44
N ARG A 168 17.07 -14.60 -18.42
CA ARG A 168 16.72 -14.34 -17.01
C ARG A 168 17.52 -13.16 -16.43
N LEU A 169 18.80 -13.05 -16.78
CA LEU A 169 19.66 -11.92 -16.40
C LEU A 169 19.10 -10.61 -16.98
N MET A 170 18.83 -10.55 -18.28
CA MET A 170 18.24 -9.38 -18.93
C MET A 170 16.88 -9.00 -18.34
N LYS A 171 16.02 -9.99 -18.07
CA LYS A 171 14.71 -9.75 -17.43
C LYS A 171 14.88 -9.16 -16.02
N THR A 172 15.82 -9.68 -15.25
CA THR A 172 16.14 -9.18 -13.91
C THR A 172 16.66 -7.75 -13.97
N TYR A 173 17.57 -7.45 -14.90
CA TYR A 173 18.09 -6.09 -15.12
C TYR A 173 16.97 -5.10 -15.46
N LYS A 174 16.10 -5.43 -16.43
CA LYS A 174 14.95 -4.58 -16.79
C LYS A 174 14.00 -4.37 -15.60
N ALA A 175 13.77 -5.40 -14.79
CA ALA A 175 12.97 -5.25 -13.57
C ALA A 175 13.63 -4.31 -12.55
N GLN A 176 14.96 -4.37 -12.42
CA GLN A 176 15.70 -3.45 -11.53
C GLN A 176 15.66 -2.01 -12.00
N GLN A 177 15.78 -1.76 -13.30
CA GLN A 177 15.63 -0.41 -13.85
C GLN A 177 14.25 0.17 -13.50
N LYS A 178 13.19 -0.64 -13.56
CA LYS A 178 11.83 -0.19 -13.17
C LYS A 178 11.71 0.13 -11.68
N HIS A 179 12.28 -0.69 -10.79
CA HIS A 179 12.31 -0.39 -9.36
C HIS A 179 13.10 0.87 -9.05
N TRP A 180 14.24 1.05 -9.72
CA TRP A 180 15.07 2.24 -9.57
C TRP A 180 14.34 3.49 -10.05
N GLN A 181 13.70 3.41 -11.22
CA GLN A 181 12.86 4.49 -11.73
C GLN A 181 11.75 4.81 -10.72
N PHE A 182 10.99 3.81 -10.27
CA PHE A 182 9.90 4.03 -9.30
C PHE A 182 10.37 4.76 -8.06
N ILE A 183 11.50 4.37 -7.47
CA ILE A 183 12.01 5.04 -6.27
C ILE A 183 12.26 6.52 -6.52
N ASN A 184 12.88 6.84 -7.65
CA ASN A 184 13.29 8.22 -7.97
C ASN A 184 12.13 9.06 -8.51
N THR A 185 11.05 8.43 -8.97
CA THR A 185 9.87 9.13 -9.52
C THR A 185 8.61 8.92 -8.70
N SER A 186 8.70 8.24 -7.55
CA SER A 186 7.60 8.15 -6.60
C SER A 186 7.31 9.54 -6.03
N ARG A 187 6.11 9.77 -5.51
CA ARG A 187 5.73 11.07 -4.97
C ARG A 187 6.43 11.32 -3.63
N ASN A 188 6.96 12.51 -3.44
CA ASN A 188 7.55 12.92 -2.17
C ASN A 188 6.46 12.96 -1.08
N ILE A 189 6.79 12.57 0.16
CA ILE A 189 5.83 12.55 1.26
C ILE A 189 5.21 13.93 1.54
N GLY A 190 5.98 15.01 1.34
CA GLY A 190 5.49 16.39 1.50
C GLY A 190 4.32 16.75 0.60
N ARG A 191 4.13 16.04 -0.53
CA ARG A 191 2.97 16.23 -1.42
C ARG A 191 1.64 15.80 -0.77
N PHE A 192 1.72 14.95 0.27
CA PHE A 192 0.60 14.44 1.05
C PHE A 192 0.47 15.10 2.42
N GLU A 193 1.45 15.90 2.85
CA GLU A 193 1.42 16.63 4.13
C GLU A 193 0.59 17.91 4.04
N SER A 194 0.50 18.52 2.86
CA SER A 194 -0.46 19.58 2.57
C SER A 194 -1.69 19.02 1.84
N TYR A 195 -2.83 19.69 2.02
CA TYR A 195 -4.03 19.45 1.25
C TYR A 195 -4.67 20.78 0.85
N GLU A 196 -5.46 20.73 -0.22
CA GLU A 196 -6.18 21.87 -0.77
C GLU A 196 -7.68 21.67 -0.53
N SER A 197 -8.38 22.77 -0.23
CA SER A 197 -9.84 22.73 -0.20
C SER A 197 -10.36 22.47 -1.61
N PRO A 198 -11.36 21.60 -1.78
CA PRO A 198 -11.93 21.34 -3.10
C PRO A 198 -12.54 22.62 -3.66
N ILE A 199 -12.18 22.97 -4.89
CA ILE A 199 -12.67 24.16 -5.58
C ILE A 199 -13.98 23.85 -6.33
N GLU A 200 -14.18 22.58 -6.68
CA GLU A 200 -15.29 22.13 -7.53
C GLU A 200 -16.15 21.09 -6.81
N GLU A 201 -17.45 21.06 -7.10
CA GLU A 201 -18.34 19.97 -6.71
C GLU A 201 -18.17 18.74 -7.60
N SER A 202 -16.93 18.33 -7.81
CA SER A 202 -16.56 17.25 -8.71
C SER A 202 -16.45 15.90 -8.00
N ILE A 203 -16.78 14.86 -8.77
CA ILE A 203 -16.74 13.45 -8.36
C ILE A 203 -15.67 12.77 -9.19
N MET A 204 -14.69 12.17 -8.52
CA MET A 204 -13.57 11.55 -9.22
C MET A 204 -13.51 10.04 -9.02
N PHE A 205 -13.49 9.29 -10.13
CA PHE A 205 -13.16 7.87 -10.14
C PHE A 205 -12.30 7.52 -11.34
N GLN A 206 -10.99 7.47 -11.14
CA GLN A 206 -10.06 6.96 -12.15
C GLN A 206 -9.52 5.62 -11.67
N THR A 207 -9.33 4.65 -12.57
CA THR A 207 -8.82 3.32 -12.21
C THR A 207 -8.02 2.68 -13.35
N ARG A 208 -7.36 1.55 -13.09
CA ARG A 208 -6.56 0.84 -14.10
C ARG A 208 -7.16 -0.53 -14.40
N CYS A 209 -6.97 -0.99 -15.64
CA CYS A 209 -7.03 -2.41 -15.96
C CYS A 209 -5.76 -3.11 -15.49
N PHE A 210 -5.87 -4.41 -15.23
CA PHE A 210 -4.76 -5.30 -14.88
C PHE A 210 -4.45 -6.21 -16.06
N LEU A 211 -3.20 -6.66 -16.17
CA LEU A 211 -2.71 -7.43 -17.33
C LEU A 211 -3.16 -8.90 -17.34
N HIS A 212 -3.55 -9.45 -16.19
CA HIS A 212 -3.88 -10.88 -16.05
C HIS A 212 -5.38 -11.11 -16.26
N GLU A 213 -5.88 -10.83 -17.46
CA GLU A 213 -7.32 -10.83 -17.78
C GLU A 213 -8.01 -12.19 -17.68
N ASN A 214 -7.25 -13.29 -17.61
CA ASN A 214 -7.81 -14.63 -17.45
C ASN A 214 -8.13 -14.95 -15.97
N ASP A 215 -7.57 -14.18 -15.04
CA ASP A 215 -7.86 -14.32 -13.61
C ASP A 215 -9.27 -13.80 -13.31
N GLU A 216 -10.04 -14.58 -12.58
CA GLU A 216 -11.45 -14.29 -12.33
C GLU A 216 -11.65 -13.04 -11.46
N ASP A 217 -10.77 -12.82 -10.47
CA ASP A 217 -10.79 -11.59 -9.66
C ASP A 217 -10.53 -10.36 -10.54
N VAL A 218 -9.63 -10.50 -11.51
CA VAL A 218 -9.31 -9.42 -12.45
C VAL A 218 -10.49 -9.07 -13.35
N LYS A 219 -11.20 -10.07 -13.88
CA LYS A 219 -12.39 -9.86 -14.72
C LYS A 219 -13.50 -9.16 -13.96
N GLN A 220 -13.81 -9.64 -12.74
CA GLN A 220 -14.83 -9.04 -11.89
C GLN A 220 -14.50 -7.59 -11.57
N ILE A 221 -13.25 -7.30 -11.21
CA ILE A 221 -12.80 -5.92 -10.96
C ILE A 221 -12.97 -5.04 -12.21
N HIS A 222 -12.64 -5.54 -13.41
CA HIS A 222 -12.77 -4.74 -14.63
C HIS A 222 -14.23 -4.46 -14.96
N GLN A 223 -15.10 -5.48 -14.90
CA GLN A 223 -16.53 -5.35 -15.16
C GLN A 223 -17.18 -4.37 -14.18
N GLN A 224 -16.93 -4.53 -12.89
CA GLN A 224 -17.44 -3.64 -11.86
C GLN A 224 -16.98 -2.21 -12.06
N ARG A 225 -15.68 -1.99 -12.30
CA ARG A 225 -15.13 -0.64 -12.52
C ARG A 225 -15.69 0.00 -13.78
N TYR A 226 -15.83 -0.76 -14.86
CA TYR A 226 -16.45 -0.29 -16.10
C TYR A 226 -17.89 0.16 -15.84
N HIS A 227 -18.68 -0.68 -15.16
CA HIS A 227 -20.05 -0.37 -14.76
C HIS A 227 -20.14 0.92 -13.95
N LEU A 228 -19.34 1.05 -12.88
CA LEU A 228 -19.32 2.25 -12.05
C LEU A 228 -18.95 3.52 -12.83
N ILE A 229 -18.00 3.43 -13.78
CA ILE A 229 -17.65 4.57 -14.64
C ILE A 229 -18.85 5.00 -15.49
N LYS A 230 -19.58 4.04 -16.09
CA LYS A 230 -20.76 4.34 -16.91
C LYS A 230 -21.90 4.90 -16.06
N LEU A 231 -22.14 4.31 -14.90
CA LEU A 231 -23.13 4.78 -13.93
C LEU A 231 -22.88 6.23 -13.51
N LEU A 232 -21.66 6.55 -13.08
CA LEU A 232 -21.31 7.89 -12.62
C LEU A 232 -21.36 8.94 -13.75
N ARG A 233 -21.00 8.55 -14.98
CA ARG A 233 -21.16 9.42 -16.16
C ARG A 233 -22.62 9.70 -16.48
N HIS A 234 -23.49 8.70 -16.33
CA HIS A 234 -24.91 8.85 -16.59
C HIS A 234 -25.59 9.76 -15.58
N HIS A 235 -25.36 9.54 -14.28
CA HIS A 235 -26.00 10.31 -13.22
C HIS A 235 -25.38 11.69 -12.99
N PHE A 236 -24.08 11.86 -13.26
CA PHE A 236 -23.34 13.09 -12.96
C PHE A 236 -22.51 13.60 -14.15
N PRO A 237 -23.09 13.78 -15.35
CA PRO A 237 -22.34 14.06 -16.58
C PRO A 237 -21.47 15.33 -16.51
N ASN A 238 -21.90 16.33 -15.76
CA ASN A 238 -21.20 17.62 -15.62
C ASN A 238 -20.29 17.71 -14.39
N LYS A 239 -20.31 16.71 -13.51
CA LYS A 239 -19.54 16.69 -12.25
C LYS A 239 -18.53 15.55 -12.20
N PHE A 240 -18.76 14.48 -12.95
CA PHE A 240 -17.91 13.30 -12.95
C PHE A 240 -16.65 13.48 -13.79
N MET A 241 -15.51 13.10 -13.21
CA MET A 241 -14.23 12.99 -13.91
C MET A 241 -13.55 11.65 -13.60
N GLY A 242 -12.86 11.10 -14.59
CA GLY A 242 -12.17 9.83 -14.49
C GLY A 242 -12.62 8.81 -15.52
N GLY A 243 -12.30 7.55 -15.24
CA GLY A 243 -12.37 6.43 -16.17
C GLY A 243 -11.17 5.49 -16.04
N PHE A 244 -11.00 4.60 -17.01
CA PHE A 244 -9.82 3.76 -17.11
C PHE A 244 -8.59 4.53 -17.61
N VAL A 245 -7.46 4.36 -16.93
CA VAL A 245 -6.15 4.77 -17.42
C VAL A 245 -5.86 4.01 -18.73
N PRO A 246 -5.46 4.71 -19.80
CA PRO A 246 -5.14 4.08 -21.08
C PRO A 246 -4.11 2.96 -20.91
N SER A 247 -4.43 1.82 -21.48
CA SER A 247 -3.60 0.61 -21.50
C SER A 247 -4.08 -0.27 -22.66
N LYS A 248 -3.33 -1.32 -23.01
CA LYS A 248 -3.75 -2.27 -24.06
C LYS A 248 -5.18 -2.77 -23.79
N VAL A 249 -5.42 -3.29 -22.59
CA VAL A 249 -6.74 -3.82 -22.17
C VAL A 249 -7.82 -2.75 -22.21
N ALA A 250 -7.54 -1.57 -21.64
CA ALA A 250 -8.52 -0.49 -21.59
C ALA A 250 -8.91 0.01 -22.99
N ASN A 251 -7.94 0.13 -23.90
CA ASN A 251 -8.18 0.58 -25.27
C ASN A 251 -8.92 -0.48 -26.10
N GLU A 252 -8.65 -1.76 -25.90
CA GLU A 252 -9.27 -2.84 -26.67
C GLU A 252 -10.69 -3.17 -26.20
N LYS A 253 -10.96 -3.08 -24.89
CA LYS A 253 -12.22 -3.58 -24.30
C LYS A 253 -13.11 -2.51 -23.66
N TYR A 254 -12.55 -1.34 -23.32
CA TYR A 254 -13.22 -0.31 -22.52
C TYR A 254 -12.91 1.10 -23.04
N SER A 255 -12.77 1.25 -24.36
CA SER A 255 -12.32 2.50 -25.01
C SER A 255 -13.27 3.67 -24.77
N ASP A 256 -14.57 3.38 -24.63
CA ASP A 256 -15.60 4.35 -24.30
C ASP A 256 -15.60 4.77 -22.82
N ALA A 257 -14.85 4.08 -21.96
CA ALA A 257 -14.69 4.36 -20.53
C ALA A 257 -13.31 4.90 -20.14
N LEU A 258 -12.50 5.35 -21.11
CA LEU A 258 -11.18 5.94 -20.83
C LEU A 258 -11.28 7.24 -20.03
N THR A 259 -10.29 7.48 -19.17
CA THR A 259 -10.23 8.66 -18.29
C THR A 259 -10.00 9.96 -19.04
N ASN A 260 -10.69 11.03 -18.64
CA ASN A 260 -10.41 12.41 -19.02
C ASN A 260 -9.42 13.12 -18.07
N VAL A 261 -9.05 12.49 -16.97
CA VAL A 261 -8.05 12.97 -15.99
C VAL A 261 -6.64 12.46 -16.35
N PRO A 262 -5.56 13.25 -16.12
CA PRO A 262 -4.18 12.77 -16.30
C PRO A 262 -3.85 11.48 -15.53
N SER A 263 -2.99 10.64 -16.11
CA SER A 263 -2.60 9.34 -15.53
C SER A 263 -1.19 9.31 -14.94
N ALA A 264 -0.35 10.30 -15.27
CA ALA A 264 0.97 10.43 -14.67
C ALA A 264 0.84 10.69 -13.16
N PRO A 265 1.58 9.99 -12.26
CA PRO A 265 1.31 10.02 -10.82
C PRO A 265 1.21 11.39 -10.17
N GLU A 266 2.11 12.33 -10.53
CA GLU A 266 2.07 13.69 -10.00
C GLU A 266 0.87 14.49 -10.52
N LYS A 267 0.63 14.45 -11.84
CA LYS A 267 -0.52 15.14 -12.45
C LYS A 267 -1.86 14.57 -12.00
N TYR A 268 -1.90 13.26 -11.75
CA TYR A 268 -3.06 12.59 -11.16
C TYR A 268 -3.33 13.11 -9.76
N LEU A 269 -2.29 13.23 -8.92
CA LEU A 269 -2.43 13.80 -7.58
C LEU A 269 -2.95 15.23 -7.64
N ASP A 270 -2.39 16.07 -8.53
CA ASP A 270 -2.85 17.46 -8.71
C ASP A 270 -4.33 17.52 -9.14
N ALA A 271 -4.78 16.62 -10.01
CA ALA A 271 -6.19 16.55 -10.39
C ALA A 271 -7.07 16.06 -9.23
N MET A 272 -6.63 15.04 -8.49
CA MET A 272 -7.36 14.50 -7.34
C MET A 272 -7.50 15.54 -6.23
N LYS A 273 -6.50 16.38 -6.00
CA LYS A 273 -6.55 17.48 -5.03
C LYS A 273 -7.72 18.45 -5.27
N LYS A 274 -8.17 18.60 -6.53
CA LYS A 274 -9.30 19.47 -6.88
C LYS A 274 -10.67 18.82 -6.67
N ALA A 275 -10.74 17.49 -6.62
CA ALA A 275 -11.98 16.76 -6.45
C ALA A 275 -12.59 16.96 -5.05
N LYS A 276 -13.92 17.01 -4.95
CA LYS A 276 -14.65 17.01 -3.66
C LYS A 276 -14.91 15.59 -3.18
N ILE A 277 -15.49 14.78 -4.05
CA ILE A 277 -15.86 13.38 -3.78
C ILE A 277 -14.94 12.46 -4.57
N VAL A 278 -14.49 11.39 -3.93
CA VAL A 278 -13.70 10.33 -4.57
C VAL A 278 -14.34 8.97 -4.33
N ILE A 279 -14.44 8.18 -5.40
CA ILE A 279 -14.99 6.83 -5.32
C ILE A 279 -13.86 5.83 -5.12
N TYR A 280 -14.01 4.97 -4.12
CA TYR A 280 -13.02 3.97 -3.78
C TYR A 280 -13.57 2.56 -3.99
N THR A 281 -12.81 1.74 -4.70
CA THR A 281 -13.07 0.30 -4.87
C THR A 281 -11.85 -0.51 -4.45
N ARG A 282 -12.09 -1.79 -4.15
CA ARG A 282 -11.05 -2.75 -3.75
C ARG A 282 -9.91 -2.89 -4.77
N GLY A 283 -8.74 -3.27 -4.27
CA GLY A 283 -7.60 -3.71 -5.06
C GLY A 283 -7.73 -5.17 -5.51
N LEU A 284 -6.66 -5.70 -6.13
CA LEU A 284 -6.53 -7.14 -6.36
C LEU A 284 -6.62 -7.90 -5.03
N ALA A 285 -7.24 -9.07 -5.05
CA ALA A 285 -7.39 -9.95 -3.88
C ALA A 285 -7.98 -9.22 -2.66
N ASN A 286 -8.98 -8.35 -2.91
CA ASN A 286 -9.66 -7.51 -1.91
C ASN A 286 -8.72 -6.58 -1.10
N SER A 287 -7.48 -6.39 -1.56
CA SER A 287 -6.50 -5.58 -0.83
C SER A 287 -6.87 -4.09 -0.79
N PRO A 288 -6.43 -3.36 0.26
CA PRO A 288 -6.60 -1.90 0.30
C PRO A 288 -5.76 -1.21 -0.77
N ALA A 289 -6.38 -0.62 -1.78
CA ALA A 289 -5.64 0.13 -2.79
C ALA A 289 -4.95 1.36 -2.18
N TRP A 290 -3.77 1.71 -2.71
CA TRP A 290 -2.99 2.89 -2.27
C TRP A 290 -3.78 4.19 -2.31
N LYS A 291 -4.78 4.27 -3.19
CA LYS A 291 -5.68 5.42 -3.31
C LYS A 291 -6.39 5.79 -2.01
N MET A 292 -6.69 4.82 -1.14
CA MET A 292 -7.30 5.14 0.16
C MET A 292 -6.41 6.12 0.94
N ALA A 293 -5.10 5.85 1.01
CA ALA A 293 -4.17 6.77 1.68
C ALA A 293 -4.10 8.14 1.00
N GLU A 294 -4.11 8.16 -0.33
CA GLU A 294 -4.08 9.42 -1.10
C GLU A 294 -5.33 10.25 -0.82
N TYR A 295 -6.51 9.63 -0.82
CA TYR A 295 -7.79 10.28 -0.56
C TYR A 295 -7.89 10.81 0.87
N LEU A 296 -7.53 9.98 1.86
CA LEU A 296 -7.48 10.39 3.27
C LEU A 296 -6.53 11.58 3.45
N SER A 297 -5.34 11.54 2.82
CA SER A 297 -4.37 12.62 2.94
C SER A 297 -4.88 13.96 2.40
N GLN A 298 -5.75 13.95 1.38
CA GLN A 298 -6.21 15.18 0.72
C GLN A 298 -7.59 15.64 1.23
N ALA A 299 -8.00 15.18 2.42
CA ALA A 299 -9.28 15.56 3.05
C ALA A 299 -10.48 15.37 2.11
N LYS A 300 -10.48 14.31 1.28
CA LYS A 300 -11.56 14.04 0.34
C LYS A 300 -12.75 13.43 1.05
N VAL A 301 -13.96 13.69 0.54
CA VAL A 301 -15.12 12.89 0.93
C VAL A 301 -15.04 11.57 0.17
N ILE A 302 -14.86 10.48 0.92
CA ILE A 302 -14.63 9.15 0.36
C ILE A 302 -15.94 8.38 0.39
N ILE A 303 -16.38 7.89 -0.77
CA ILE A 303 -17.46 6.92 -0.87
C ILE A 303 -16.86 5.61 -1.36
N ALA A 304 -16.90 4.57 -0.52
CA ALA A 304 -16.05 3.38 -0.64
C ALA A 304 -16.84 2.08 -0.63
N GLU A 305 -16.32 1.05 -1.29
CA GLU A 305 -16.68 -0.31 -0.94
C GLU A 305 -16.12 -0.67 0.45
N PRO A 306 -16.80 -1.55 1.22
CA PRO A 306 -16.26 -2.08 2.47
C PRO A 306 -14.88 -2.72 2.29
N LEU A 307 -13.97 -2.47 3.23
CA LEU A 307 -12.67 -3.15 3.28
C LEU A 307 -12.83 -4.52 3.93
N THR A 308 -12.19 -5.55 3.36
CA THR A 308 -12.09 -6.86 4.01
C THR A 308 -10.94 -6.92 5.02
N THR A 309 -9.87 -6.15 4.79
CA THR A 309 -8.75 -6.07 5.73
C THR A 309 -9.19 -5.46 7.07
N GLU A 310 -8.62 -5.97 8.15
CA GLU A 310 -8.72 -5.34 9.45
C GLU A 310 -7.54 -4.38 9.69
N LEU A 311 -7.89 -3.13 9.98
CA LEU A 311 -6.93 -2.08 10.27
C LEU A 311 -6.61 -2.00 11.77
N PRO A 312 -5.42 -1.51 12.17
CA PRO A 312 -5.11 -1.23 13.57
C PRO A 312 -6.12 -0.27 14.22
N ALA A 313 -6.60 0.71 13.46
CA ALA A 313 -7.72 1.58 13.78
C ALA A 313 -8.71 1.49 12.61
N PRO A 314 -9.97 1.07 12.81
CA PRO A 314 -10.92 0.91 11.70
C PRO A 314 -11.35 2.25 11.11
N LEU A 315 -11.76 2.24 9.83
CA LEU A 315 -12.50 3.34 9.20
C LEU A 315 -13.99 3.15 9.48
N VAL A 316 -14.67 4.19 9.95
CA VAL A 316 -16.04 4.10 10.45
C VAL A 316 -17.01 4.82 9.52
N GLU A 317 -18.14 4.16 9.23
CA GLU A 317 -19.25 4.73 8.45
C GLU A 317 -19.75 6.04 9.05
N GLY A 318 -19.91 7.06 8.21
CA GLY A 318 -20.42 8.37 8.62
C GLY A 318 -19.42 9.24 9.37
N LYS A 319 -18.22 8.71 9.69
CA LYS A 319 -17.15 9.45 10.37
C LYS A 319 -16.02 9.81 9.40
N GLU A 320 -15.26 8.84 8.91
CA GLU A 320 -14.16 9.09 7.96
C GLU A 320 -14.59 8.96 6.50
N LEU A 321 -15.62 8.16 6.22
CA LEU A 321 -16.09 7.85 4.88
C LEU A 321 -17.55 7.40 4.90
N LEU A 322 -18.12 7.15 3.71
CA LEU A 322 -19.38 6.44 3.56
C LEU A 322 -19.17 5.18 2.72
N TYR A 323 -19.69 4.04 3.15
CA TYR A 323 -19.62 2.78 2.44
C TYR A 323 -20.79 2.63 1.46
N PHE A 324 -20.68 1.85 0.41
CA PHE A 324 -21.81 1.47 -0.42
C PHE A 324 -21.72 0.00 -0.82
N ASN A 325 -22.87 -0.65 -0.95
CA ASN A 325 -22.99 -2.04 -1.41
C ASN A 325 -23.77 -2.16 -2.72
N THR A 326 -24.49 -1.10 -3.10
CA THR A 326 -25.33 -1.05 -4.30
C THR A 326 -25.15 0.26 -5.05
N ASP A 327 -25.54 0.26 -6.32
CA ASP A 327 -25.54 1.46 -7.16
C ASP A 327 -26.43 2.55 -6.57
N ASP A 328 -27.63 2.20 -6.10
CA ASP A 328 -28.56 3.15 -5.48
C ASP A 328 -27.98 3.80 -4.22
N GLU A 329 -27.30 3.02 -3.38
CA GLU A 329 -26.60 3.56 -2.21
C GLU A 329 -25.49 4.53 -2.62
N LEU A 330 -24.70 4.17 -3.64
CA LEU A 330 -23.64 5.03 -4.16
C LEU A 330 -24.20 6.37 -4.64
N ILE A 331 -25.23 6.36 -5.49
CA ILE A 331 -25.84 7.57 -6.03
C ILE A 331 -26.45 8.42 -4.91
N LYS A 332 -27.26 7.83 -4.03
CA LYS A 332 -27.88 8.56 -2.91
C LYS A 332 -26.84 9.19 -1.99
N LYS A 333 -25.73 8.50 -1.71
CA LYS A 333 -24.64 9.02 -0.86
C LYS A 333 -23.90 10.17 -1.53
N ILE A 334 -23.68 10.11 -2.85
CA ILE A 334 -23.11 11.23 -3.60
C ILE A 334 -24.04 12.44 -3.50
N GLU A 335 -25.33 12.28 -3.80
CA GLU A 335 -26.32 13.37 -3.76
C GLU A 335 -26.43 13.99 -2.36
N MET A 336 -26.46 13.15 -1.32
CA MET A 336 -26.46 13.58 0.07
C MET A 336 -25.25 14.46 0.39
N VAL A 337 -24.03 14.04 0.02
CA VAL A 337 -22.80 14.81 0.27
C VAL A 337 -22.74 16.09 -0.56
N LEU A 338 -23.28 16.09 -1.78
CA LEU A 338 -23.35 17.29 -2.60
C LEU A 338 -24.29 18.34 -1.97
N LYS A 339 -25.41 17.91 -1.39
CA LYS A 339 -26.40 18.78 -0.76
C LYS A 339 -25.99 19.25 0.65
N ASP A 340 -25.37 18.38 1.45
CA ASP A 340 -25.03 18.65 2.84
C ASP A 340 -23.54 19.03 3.00
N GLN A 341 -23.29 20.33 3.09
CA GLN A 341 -21.95 20.87 3.29
C GLN A 341 -21.37 20.54 4.67
N GLN A 342 -22.19 20.40 5.71
CA GLN A 342 -21.71 20.09 7.06
C GLN A 342 -21.24 18.64 7.13
N LEU A 343 -22.02 17.71 6.56
CA LEU A 343 -21.61 16.32 6.41
C LEU A 343 -20.33 16.20 5.60
N ALA A 344 -20.24 16.89 4.45
CA ALA A 344 -19.03 16.88 3.63
C ALA A 344 -17.81 17.38 4.41
N ALA A 345 -17.93 18.50 5.13
CA ALA A 345 -16.85 19.05 5.95
C ALA A 345 -16.46 18.10 7.10
N HIS A 346 -17.43 17.44 7.74
CA HIS A 346 -17.20 16.44 8.78
C HIS A 346 -16.37 15.26 8.26
N LEU A 347 -16.83 14.63 7.17
CA LEU A 347 -16.15 13.49 6.54
C LEU A 347 -14.73 13.88 6.10
N SER A 348 -14.58 15.00 5.41
CA SER A 348 -13.29 15.52 4.94
C SER A 348 -12.29 15.75 6.08
N LYS A 349 -12.73 16.40 7.17
CA LYS A 349 -11.89 16.67 8.33
C LYS A 349 -11.42 15.37 8.99
N ASN A 350 -12.34 14.43 9.22
CA ASN A 350 -12.02 13.15 9.84
C ASN A 350 -11.13 12.27 8.95
N ALA A 351 -11.36 12.25 7.63
CA ALA A 351 -10.49 11.56 6.67
C ALA A 351 -9.04 12.05 6.78
N ARG A 352 -8.85 13.37 6.87
CA ARG A 352 -7.53 13.99 7.05
C ARG A 352 -6.91 13.63 8.39
N THR A 353 -7.65 13.78 9.49
CA THR A 353 -7.19 13.41 10.83
C THR A 353 -6.80 11.94 10.90
N TYR A 354 -7.57 11.04 10.26
CA TYR A 354 -7.24 9.63 10.18
C TYR A 354 -5.92 9.41 9.43
N PHE A 355 -5.69 10.10 8.30
CA PHE A 355 -4.40 10.03 7.61
C PHE A 355 -3.26 10.45 8.53
N GLU A 356 -3.36 11.63 9.13
CA GLU A 356 -2.31 12.21 9.98
C GLU A 356 -2.00 11.31 11.18
N THR A 357 -3.01 10.64 11.74
CA THR A 357 -2.86 9.84 12.96
C THR A 357 -2.44 8.40 12.69
N HIS A 358 -2.98 7.77 11.64
CA HIS A 358 -2.89 6.31 11.45
C HIS A 358 -2.20 5.87 10.17
N VAL A 359 -2.17 6.71 9.13
CA VAL A 359 -1.66 6.33 7.80
C VAL A 359 -0.36 7.04 7.45
N HIS A 360 -0.10 8.22 8.01
CA HIS A 360 1.13 8.97 7.77
C HIS A 360 2.34 8.07 8.08
N PRO A 361 3.33 7.92 7.16
CA PRO A 361 4.42 6.97 7.33
C PRO A 361 5.16 7.12 8.67
N VAL A 362 5.39 8.36 9.12
CA VAL A 362 6.01 8.65 10.42
C VAL A 362 5.19 8.06 11.57
N GLN A 363 3.89 8.32 11.61
CA GLN A 363 3.04 7.90 12.73
C GLN A 363 2.83 6.40 12.75
N ASN A 364 2.58 5.78 11.58
CA ASN A 364 2.38 4.33 11.53
C ASN A 364 3.67 3.56 11.85
N VAL A 365 4.83 4.00 11.34
CA VAL A 365 6.11 3.37 11.69
C VAL A 365 6.44 3.61 13.16
N LYS A 366 6.21 4.80 13.71
CA LYS A 366 6.36 5.08 15.14
C LYS A 366 5.52 4.11 15.98
N ARG A 367 4.23 3.96 15.67
CA ARG A 367 3.33 3.00 16.32
C ARG A 367 3.88 1.57 16.28
N ILE A 368 4.39 1.13 15.12
CA ILE A 368 4.98 -0.21 14.95
C ILE A 368 6.20 -0.39 15.88
N LEU A 369 7.12 0.58 15.92
CA LEU A 369 8.30 0.51 16.77
C LEU A 369 7.95 0.55 18.26
N GLU A 370 7.06 1.46 18.67
CA GLU A 370 6.60 1.60 20.07
C GLU A 370 5.87 0.34 20.55
N LEU A 371 5.07 -0.29 19.68
CA LEU A 371 4.40 -1.57 19.98
C LEU A 371 5.41 -2.67 20.30
N MET A 372 6.48 -2.79 19.52
CA MET A 372 7.51 -3.81 19.74
C MET A 372 8.36 -3.53 20.98
N LEU A 373 8.65 -2.25 21.25
CA LEU A 373 9.43 -1.81 22.40
C LEU A 373 8.63 -1.81 23.70
N LYS A 374 7.29 -1.74 23.61
CA LYS A 374 6.38 -1.51 24.74
C LYS A 374 6.68 -0.22 25.51
N LYS A 375 7.16 0.81 24.81
CA LYS A 375 7.43 2.16 25.35
C LYS A 375 7.44 3.20 24.21
N PRO A 376 7.21 4.49 24.51
CA PRO A 376 7.35 5.57 23.53
C PRO A 376 8.78 5.71 22.99
N LEU A 377 8.93 6.31 21.80
CA LEU A 377 10.23 6.66 21.20
C LEU A 377 10.84 7.98 21.71
N VAL A 378 10.23 8.61 22.71
CA VAL A 378 10.63 9.92 23.28
C VAL A 378 11.92 9.81 24.10
#